data_AF-A0AAE3ES65-F1
#
_entry.id   AF-A0AAE3ES65-F1
#
_cell.length_a   1.000
_cell.length_b   1.000
_cell.length_c   1.000
_cell.angle_alpha   90.00
_cell.angle_beta   90.00
_cell.angle_gamma   90.00
#
_symmetry.space_group_name_H-M   'P 1'
#
loop_
_entity.id
_entity.type
_entity.pdbx_description
1 polymer ?
#
loop_
_entity_poly.entity_id
_entity_poly.type
_entity_poly.pdbx_seq_one_letter_code
_entity_poly.pdbx_strand_id
1 'polypeptide(L)'
;MNKSIFSLIILTLFFTSCKKEQDPFQISKQHIGLLTDSTQVKDLEIIFNKDSIVKPISGDEFTGHVNDIEIFEKGGKKLLTLTPRQSLDSTSVIESIQIFDSRFKTNKNITTLSTFKDISDNYKISRIDNLINSVVVSVNDINATFAIDKKELPANLRFNMDLNIEAVHIPDNAKIKYFFLNWSKL
;
A
#
# COMPACT_ATOMS: atom_id res chain seq x y z
N MET A 1 -3.77 -61.57 -9.13
CA MET A 1 -4.87 -60.81 -9.76
C MET A 1 -4.92 -59.38 -9.22
N ASN A 2 -3.83 -58.63 -9.43
CA ASN A 2 -3.71 -57.28 -9.99
C ASN A 2 -4.88 -56.28 -9.84
N LYS A 3 -5.43 -56.09 -8.63
CA LYS A 3 -6.41 -54.99 -8.40
C LYS A 3 -6.02 -54.01 -7.29
N SER A 4 -5.06 -54.35 -6.43
CA SER A 4 -4.66 -53.46 -5.32
C SER A 4 -3.54 -52.46 -5.68
N ILE A 5 -2.79 -52.70 -6.76
CA ILE A 5 -1.67 -51.82 -7.16
C ILE A 5 -2.16 -50.64 -8.00
N PHE A 6 -3.32 -50.77 -8.66
CA PHE A 6 -3.91 -49.70 -9.46
C PHE A 6 -4.55 -48.57 -8.63
N SER A 7 -4.84 -48.82 -7.35
CA SER A 7 -5.43 -47.80 -6.46
C SER A 7 -4.41 -46.80 -5.92
N LEU A 8 -3.11 -47.07 -6.04
CA LEU A 8 -2.05 -46.21 -5.50
C LEU A 8 -1.56 -45.14 -6.50
N ILE A 9 -1.92 -45.25 -7.78
CA ILE A 9 -1.45 -44.36 -8.85
C ILE A 9 -2.40 -43.16 -9.07
N ILE A 10 -3.65 -43.23 -8.61
CA ILE A 10 -4.65 -42.17 -8.86
C ILE A 10 -4.60 -41.04 -7.81
N LEU A 11 -3.95 -41.24 -6.66
CA LEU A 11 -3.91 -40.23 -5.60
C LEU A 11 -2.75 -39.21 -5.73
N THR A 12 -1.82 -39.41 -6.67
CA THR A 12 -0.65 -38.53 -6.84
C THR A 12 -0.83 -37.40 -7.86
N LEU A 13 -2.02 -37.25 -8.46
CA LEU A 13 -2.26 -36.29 -9.56
C LEU A 13 -2.84 -34.92 -9.15
N PHE A 14 -3.05 -34.64 -7.86
CA PHE A 14 -3.70 -33.40 -7.42
C PHE A 14 -2.79 -32.29 -6.85
N PHE A 15 -1.46 -32.44 -6.89
CA PHE A 15 -0.53 -31.41 -6.40
C PHE A 15 0.25 -30.68 -7.48
N THR A 16 -0.31 -30.51 -8.68
CA THR A 16 0.14 -29.41 -9.54
C THR A 16 -0.41 -28.10 -8.96
N SER A 17 0.18 -27.65 -7.86
CA SER A 17 0.04 -26.25 -7.44
C SER A 17 0.63 -25.42 -8.57
N CYS A 18 -0.26 -24.92 -9.42
CA CYS A 18 0.06 -23.92 -10.42
C CYS A 18 0.57 -22.72 -9.62
N LYS A 19 1.88 -22.56 -9.52
CA LYS A 19 2.51 -21.37 -8.93
C LYS A 19 2.12 -20.20 -9.84
N LYS A 20 0.96 -19.60 -9.59
CA LYS A 20 0.63 -18.31 -10.18
C LYS A 20 1.73 -17.37 -9.72
N GLU A 21 2.46 -16.85 -10.69
CA GLU A 21 3.45 -15.83 -10.44
C GLU A 21 2.74 -14.65 -9.76
N GLN A 22 3.25 -14.23 -8.60
CA GLN A 22 2.68 -13.14 -7.82
C GLN A 22 2.73 -11.87 -8.68
N ASP A 23 1.59 -11.22 -8.90
CA ASP A 23 1.54 -9.98 -9.66
C ASP A 23 2.34 -8.89 -8.91
N PRO A 24 3.43 -8.36 -9.51
CA PRO A 24 4.31 -7.40 -8.85
C PRO A 24 3.61 -6.06 -8.53
N PHE A 25 2.46 -5.79 -9.16
CA PHE A 25 1.69 -4.57 -8.95
C PHE A 25 0.38 -4.79 -8.18
N GLN A 26 0.16 -5.99 -7.64
CA GLN A 26 -1.05 -6.26 -6.86
C GLN A 26 -0.91 -5.75 -5.42
N ILE A 27 -1.92 -5.02 -4.97
CA ILE A 27 -2.10 -4.61 -3.57
C ILE A 27 -3.16 -5.49 -2.91
N SER A 28 -2.87 -5.94 -1.70
CA SER A 28 -3.87 -6.47 -0.76
C SER A 28 -3.60 -5.96 0.66
N LYS A 29 -4.38 -6.44 1.64
CA LYS A 29 -4.30 -5.99 3.03
C LYS A 29 -2.90 -6.10 3.66
N GLN A 30 -2.15 -7.14 3.29
CA GLN A 30 -0.88 -7.51 3.94
C GLN A 30 0.27 -7.67 2.95
N HIS A 31 0.06 -7.34 1.67
CA HIS A 31 1.14 -7.35 0.71
C HIS A 31 0.95 -6.30 -0.39
N ILE A 32 2.06 -5.88 -0.98
CA ILE A 32 2.12 -5.09 -2.21
C ILE A 32 3.24 -5.64 -3.09
N GLY A 33 2.86 -6.18 -4.25
CA GLY A 33 3.77 -6.99 -5.05
C GLY A 33 4.33 -8.16 -4.24
N LEU A 34 5.65 -8.16 -4.05
CA LEU A 34 6.39 -9.15 -3.26
C LEU A 34 6.62 -8.74 -1.80
N LEU A 35 6.35 -7.48 -1.43
CA LEU A 35 6.48 -7.02 -0.04
C LEU A 35 5.30 -7.53 0.79
N THR A 36 5.59 -7.95 2.02
CA THR A 36 4.62 -8.33 3.07
C THR A 36 4.86 -7.55 4.35
N ASP A 37 3.88 -7.58 5.26
CA ASP A 37 3.98 -7.04 6.63
C ASP A 37 5.12 -7.62 7.49
N SER A 38 5.68 -8.76 7.08
CA SER A 38 6.84 -9.40 7.72
C SER A 38 8.17 -9.14 7.01
N THR A 39 8.16 -8.41 5.88
CA THR A 39 9.37 -8.15 5.10
C THR A 39 10.33 -7.28 5.87
N GLN A 40 11.59 -7.71 6.01
CA GLN A 40 12.63 -6.93 6.67
C GLN A 40 13.35 -6.01 5.69
N VAL A 41 13.90 -4.90 6.20
CA VAL A 41 14.66 -3.94 5.38
C VAL A 41 15.82 -4.59 4.61
N LYS A 42 16.49 -5.59 5.19
CA LYS A 42 17.58 -6.32 4.51
C LYS A 42 17.13 -7.10 3.28
N ASP A 43 15.86 -7.52 3.22
CA ASP A 43 15.33 -8.34 2.13
C ASP A 43 14.98 -7.50 0.89
N LEU A 44 14.94 -6.17 1.04
CA LEU A 44 14.60 -5.24 -0.04
C LEU A 44 15.57 -5.34 -1.22
N GLU A 45 16.86 -5.61 -0.99
CA GLU A 45 17.86 -5.78 -2.06
C GLU A 45 17.55 -6.98 -2.97
N ILE A 46 16.90 -8.01 -2.41
CA ILE A 46 16.50 -9.21 -3.16
C ILE A 46 15.18 -8.93 -3.89
N ILE A 47 14.22 -8.30 -3.20
CA ILE A 47 12.89 -8.01 -3.74
C ILE A 47 12.95 -7.00 -4.89
N PHE A 48 13.76 -5.95 -4.74
CA PHE A 48 13.93 -4.85 -5.68
C PHE A 48 15.27 -4.94 -6.42
N ASN A 49 15.74 -6.15 -6.73
CA ASN A 49 17.04 -6.39 -7.38
C ASN A 49 17.18 -5.77 -8.79
N LYS A 50 16.07 -5.36 -9.40
CA LYS A 50 16.02 -4.68 -10.70
C LYS A 50 15.77 -3.18 -10.56
N ASP A 51 15.52 -2.69 -9.36
CA ASP A 51 15.16 -1.31 -9.08
C ASP A 51 16.28 -0.61 -8.32
N SER A 52 16.15 0.71 -8.16
CA SER A 52 17.08 1.51 -7.37
C SER A 52 16.49 1.77 -5.99
N ILE A 53 17.26 1.45 -4.95
CA ILE A 53 16.87 1.64 -3.54
C ILE A 53 17.70 2.79 -2.97
N VAL A 54 17.03 3.84 -2.50
CA VAL A 54 17.66 4.97 -1.81
C VAL A 54 17.32 4.85 -0.33
N LYS A 55 18.34 4.61 0.49
CA LYS A 55 18.22 4.48 1.95
C LYS A 55 18.67 5.77 2.65
N PRO A 56 18.11 6.10 3.81
CA PRO A 56 18.58 7.24 4.60
C PRO A 56 20.02 6.98 5.07
N ILE A 57 20.81 8.04 5.15
CA ILE A 57 22.20 8.01 5.61
C ILE A 57 22.26 8.60 7.02
N SER A 58 22.95 7.92 7.94
CA SER A 58 23.17 8.43 9.29
C SER A 58 23.85 9.80 9.26
N GLY A 59 23.30 10.77 10.01
CA GLY A 59 23.77 12.17 10.01
C GLY A 59 22.98 13.14 9.13
N ASP A 60 22.05 12.64 8.30
CA ASP A 60 21.09 13.45 7.53
C ASP A 60 19.77 13.72 8.30
N GLU A 61 19.82 13.60 9.63
CA GLU A 61 18.66 13.65 10.53
C GLU A 61 17.96 15.03 10.54
N PHE A 62 18.62 16.05 9.98
CA PHE A 62 18.12 17.42 9.91
C PHE A 62 17.13 17.67 8.76
N THR A 63 16.96 16.73 7.82
CA THR A 63 16.08 16.92 6.64
C THR A 63 14.65 16.42 6.80
N GLY A 64 14.30 15.84 7.95
CA GLY A 64 12.92 15.46 8.29
C GLY A 64 12.40 14.17 7.63
N HIS A 65 13.18 13.54 6.73
CA HIS A 65 12.87 12.25 6.07
C HIS A 65 13.75 11.12 6.59
N VAL A 66 14.04 11.13 7.89
CA VAL A 66 15.20 10.46 8.50
C VAL A 66 15.20 8.93 8.34
N ASN A 67 14.05 8.33 8.00
CA ASN A 67 13.86 6.88 8.06
C ASN A 67 13.31 6.27 6.78
N ASP A 68 12.92 7.09 5.80
CA ASP A 68 12.20 6.61 4.62
C ASP A 68 13.15 6.02 3.58
N ILE A 69 12.78 4.84 3.08
CA ILE A 69 13.48 4.15 1.99
C ILE A 69 12.68 4.38 0.71
N GLU A 70 13.31 4.96 -0.31
CA GLU A 70 12.66 5.24 -1.59
C GLU A 70 13.02 4.18 -2.63
N ILE A 71 12.02 3.72 -3.38
CA ILE A 71 12.17 2.72 -4.44
C ILE A 71 11.88 3.36 -5.78
N PHE A 72 12.78 3.21 -6.75
CA PHE A 72 12.67 3.75 -8.09
C PHE A 72 12.85 2.67 -9.16
N GLU A 73 12.02 2.70 -10.20
CA GLU A 73 12.24 1.86 -11.39
C GLU A 73 13.47 2.35 -12.17
N LYS A 74 14.08 1.45 -12.94
CA LYS A 74 15.05 1.83 -13.97
C LYS A 74 14.49 2.95 -14.86
N GLY A 75 15.15 4.10 -14.84
CA GLY A 75 14.67 5.33 -15.49
C GLY A 75 14.29 6.44 -14.51
N GLY A 76 14.32 6.19 -13.19
CA GLY A 76 14.18 7.22 -12.16
C GLY A 76 12.74 7.52 -11.75
N LYS A 77 11.76 6.72 -12.21
CA LYS A 77 10.37 6.86 -11.78
C LYS A 77 10.20 6.32 -10.36
N LYS A 78 9.74 7.16 -9.43
CA LYS A 78 9.46 6.76 -8.04
C LYS A 78 8.28 5.78 -8.00
N LEU A 79 8.49 4.63 -7.37
CA LEU A 79 7.49 3.57 -7.21
C LEU A 79 6.81 3.67 -5.85
N LEU A 80 7.62 3.60 -4.78
CA LEU A 80 7.18 3.49 -3.40
C LEU A 80 8.10 4.32 -2.49
N THR A 81 7.55 4.77 -1.36
CA THR A 81 8.35 5.12 -0.17
C THR A 81 7.97 4.16 0.94
N LEU A 82 8.95 3.54 1.57
CA LEU A 82 8.81 2.56 2.63
C LEU A 82 9.32 3.16 3.93
N THR A 83 8.48 3.22 4.95
CA THR A 83 8.87 3.65 6.29
C THR A 83 9.03 2.41 7.16
N PRO A 84 10.23 2.08 7.64
CA PRO A 84 10.45 0.98 8.58
C PRO A 84 10.01 1.36 9.99
N ARG A 85 9.60 0.37 10.80
CA ARG A 85 9.24 0.57 12.22
C ARG A 85 10.40 1.14 13.05
N GLN A 86 11.63 0.69 12.77
CA GLN A 86 12.85 1.19 13.40
C GLN A 86 13.81 1.68 12.31
N SER A 87 14.27 2.92 12.47
CA SER A 87 15.23 3.52 11.55
C SER A 87 16.58 2.83 11.62
N LEU A 88 17.26 2.76 10.48
CA LEU A 88 18.63 2.22 10.36
C LEU A 88 18.79 0.77 10.89
N ASP A 89 17.70 0.05 11.12
CA ASP A 89 17.69 -1.36 11.50
C ASP A 89 17.32 -2.25 10.31
N SER A 90 18.30 -3.01 9.82
CA SER A 90 18.11 -3.94 8.70
C SER A 90 17.11 -5.08 8.99
N THR A 91 16.86 -5.39 10.26
CA THR A 91 15.91 -6.42 10.71
C THR A 91 14.52 -5.86 11.00
N SER A 92 14.38 -4.53 11.01
CA SER A 92 13.08 -3.88 11.12
C SER A 92 12.18 -4.29 9.97
N VAL A 93 10.90 -4.49 10.28
CA VAL A 93 9.85 -4.65 9.27
C VAL A 93 9.34 -3.30 8.78
N ILE A 94 8.70 -3.31 7.61
CA ILE A 94 8.06 -2.12 7.04
C ILE A 94 6.78 -1.79 7.82
N GLU A 95 6.65 -0.54 8.24
CA GLU A 95 5.49 -0.02 8.96
C GLU A 95 4.44 0.56 8.03
N SER A 96 4.86 1.38 7.08
CA SER A 96 3.96 2.02 6.12
C SER A 96 4.59 2.12 4.74
N ILE A 97 3.73 2.11 3.73
CA ILE A 97 4.11 2.24 2.32
C ILE A 97 3.30 3.35 1.69
N GLN A 98 3.97 4.37 1.16
CA GLN A 98 3.35 5.33 0.25
C GLN A 98 3.50 4.83 -1.19
N ILE A 99 2.41 4.84 -1.93
CA ILE A 99 2.35 4.37 -3.32
C ILE A 99 2.35 5.58 -4.26
N PHE A 100 3.26 5.58 -5.23
CA PHE A 100 3.37 6.64 -6.24
C PHE A 100 3.00 6.14 -7.64
N ASP A 101 3.37 4.90 -7.99
CA ASP A 101 3.12 4.36 -9.32
C ASP A 101 1.68 3.84 -9.48
N SER A 102 0.98 4.31 -10.53
CA SER A 102 -0.41 3.95 -10.82
C SER A 102 -0.62 2.53 -11.31
N ARG A 103 0.45 1.78 -11.64
CA ARG A 103 0.36 0.36 -11.97
C ARG A 103 -0.09 -0.46 -10.76
N PHE A 104 0.28 -0.02 -9.54
CA PHE A 104 -0.14 -0.68 -8.32
C PHE A 104 -1.66 -0.55 -8.13
N LYS A 105 -2.34 -1.69 -8.00
CA LYS A 105 -3.80 -1.75 -7.91
C LYS A 105 -4.28 -2.79 -6.92
N THR A 106 -5.36 -2.46 -6.22
CA THR A 106 -6.05 -3.45 -5.38
C THR A 106 -6.82 -4.46 -6.23
N ASN A 107 -7.29 -5.55 -5.62
CA ASN A 107 -8.21 -6.50 -6.28
C ASN A 107 -9.53 -5.85 -6.76
N LYS A 108 -9.88 -4.68 -6.25
CA LYS A 108 -11.03 -3.85 -6.70
C LYS A 108 -10.61 -2.70 -7.62
N ASN A 109 -9.43 -2.79 -8.26
CA ASN A 109 -8.89 -1.82 -9.21
C ASN A 109 -8.66 -0.40 -8.68
N ILE A 110 -8.62 -0.19 -7.36
CA ILE A 110 -8.22 1.11 -6.79
C ILE A 110 -6.72 1.33 -6.98
N THR A 111 -6.36 2.50 -7.51
CA THR A 111 -4.99 2.96 -7.79
C THR A 111 -4.77 4.39 -7.28
N THR A 112 -3.59 4.96 -7.47
CA THR A 112 -3.32 6.38 -7.18
C THR A 112 -4.12 7.36 -8.05
N LEU A 113 -4.70 6.89 -9.16
CA LEU A 113 -5.52 7.71 -10.08
C LEU A 113 -7.02 7.67 -9.75
N SER A 114 -7.41 6.86 -8.75
CA SER A 114 -8.80 6.74 -8.35
C SER A 114 -9.33 8.01 -7.68
N THR A 115 -10.65 8.10 -7.63
CA THR A 115 -11.42 9.16 -6.98
C THR A 115 -11.98 8.71 -5.64
N PHE A 116 -12.52 9.64 -4.86
CA PHE A 116 -13.24 9.30 -3.64
C PHE A 116 -14.42 8.35 -3.92
N LYS A 117 -15.16 8.57 -5.01
CA LYS A 117 -16.27 7.70 -5.40
C LYS A 117 -15.80 6.26 -5.61
N ASP A 118 -14.72 6.07 -6.35
CA ASP A 118 -14.16 4.73 -6.60
C ASP A 118 -13.86 4.01 -5.27
N ILE A 119 -13.28 4.70 -4.30
CA ILE A 119 -13.02 4.13 -2.96
C ILE A 119 -14.33 3.77 -2.27
N SER A 120 -15.27 4.70 -2.20
CA SER A 120 -16.54 4.54 -1.46
C SER A 120 -17.48 3.50 -2.05
N ASP A 121 -17.48 3.32 -3.37
CA ASP A 121 -18.26 2.30 -4.08
C ASP A 121 -17.69 0.89 -3.81
N ASN A 122 -16.37 0.79 -3.63
CA ASN A 122 -15.68 -0.50 -3.54
C ASN A 122 -15.37 -0.92 -2.11
N TYR A 123 -15.24 0.01 -1.16
CA TYR A 123 -14.85 -0.28 0.21
C TYR A 123 -15.67 0.49 1.24
N LYS A 124 -15.91 -0.17 2.39
CA LYS A 124 -16.49 0.50 3.54
C LYS A 124 -15.46 1.44 4.17
N ILE A 125 -15.78 2.74 4.17
CA ILE A 125 -14.98 3.75 4.86
C ILE A 125 -15.08 3.49 6.37
N SER A 126 -13.93 3.36 7.01
CA SER A 126 -13.84 3.06 8.45
C SER A 126 -13.74 4.31 9.31
N ARG A 127 -13.08 5.35 8.80
CA ARG A 127 -12.83 6.62 9.49
C ARG A 127 -12.46 7.71 8.49
N ILE A 128 -12.86 8.94 8.79
CA ILE A 128 -12.48 10.13 8.05
C ILE A 128 -11.89 11.12 9.05
N ASP A 129 -10.68 11.60 8.79
CA ASP A 129 -10.01 12.60 9.64
C ASP A 129 -9.85 13.91 8.89
N ASN A 130 -10.21 15.01 9.56
CA ASN A 130 -10.03 16.37 9.06
C ASN A 130 -8.66 16.89 9.50
N LEU A 131 -7.70 16.96 8.57
CA LEU A 131 -6.35 17.51 8.80
C LEU A 131 -6.23 18.93 8.21
N ILE A 132 -5.14 19.62 8.54
CA ILE A 132 -4.92 21.03 8.17
C ILE A 132 -5.07 21.26 6.67
N ASN A 133 -4.48 20.39 5.84
CA ASN A 133 -4.44 20.55 4.38
C ASN A 133 -5.17 19.43 3.62
N SER A 134 -5.64 18.41 4.32
CA SER A 134 -6.23 17.23 3.68
C SER A 134 -7.31 16.62 4.55
N VAL A 135 -8.16 15.83 3.92
CA VAL A 135 -8.99 14.84 4.61
C VAL A 135 -8.37 13.48 4.35
N VAL A 136 -8.21 12.65 5.39
CA VAL A 136 -7.75 11.28 5.20
C VAL A 136 -8.88 10.30 5.44
N VAL A 137 -9.08 9.42 4.45
CA VAL A 137 -10.11 8.40 4.43
C VAL A 137 -9.43 7.06 4.70
N SER A 138 -9.80 6.40 5.79
CA SER A 138 -9.23 5.12 6.20
C SER A 138 -10.12 3.94 5.81
N VAL A 139 -9.51 2.86 5.30
CA VAL A 139 -10.18 1.62 4.92
C VAL A 139 -9.48 0.41 5.56
N ASN A 140 -10.11 -0.13 6.62
CA ASN A 140 -9.55 -1.26 7.38
C ASN A 140 -9.48 -2.58 6.59
N ASP A 141 -10.33 -2.76 5.58
CA ASP A 141 -10.36 -4.00 4.78
C ASP A 141 -9.03 -4.26 4.06
N ILE A 142 -8.32 -3.20 3.70
CA ILE A 142 -7.02 -3.24 3.00
C ILE A 142 -5.91 -2.53 3.78
N ASN A 143 -6.15 -2.17 5.04
CA ASN A 143 -5.22 -1.41 5.87
C ASN A 143 -4.69 -0.13 5.18
N ALA A 144 -5.54 0.51 4.38
CA ALA A 144 -5.15 1.66 3.57
C ALA A 144 -5.68 2.97 4.12
N THR A 145 -5.01 4.05 3.78
CA THR A 145 -5.55 5.39 3.94
C THR A 145 -5.25 6.25 2.71
N PHE A 146 -6.24 7.06 2.34
CA PHE A 146 -6.23 7.91 1.17
C PHE A 146 -6.34 9.37 1.63
N ALA A 147 -5.35 10.19 1.30
CA ALA A 147 -5.41 11.62 1.56
C ALA A 147 -6.01 12.34 0.35
N ILE A 148 -6.98 13.21 0.60
CA ILE A 148 -7.62 14.08 -0.39
C ILE A 148 -7.28 15.51 -0.01
N ASP A 149 -6.80 16.32 -0.95
CA ASP A 149 -6.47 17.72 -0.68
C ASP A 149 -7.74 18.50 -0.32
N LYS A 150 -7.70 19.39 0.68
CA LYS A 150 -8.86 20.21 1.04
C LYS A 150 -9.34 21.10 -0.10
N LYS A 151 -8.50 21.38 -1.10
CA LYS A 151 -8.91 22.09 -2.32
C LYS A 151 -9.99 21.36 -3.12
N GLU A 152 -10.11 20.04 -2.98
CA GLU A 152 -11.16 19.23 -3.62
C GLU A 152 -12.52 19.38 -2.92
N LEU A 153 -12.56 19.88 -1.67
CA LEU A 153 -13.81 20.02 -0.91
C LEU A 153 -14.53 21.35 -1.20
N PRO A 154 -15.83 21.45 -0.88
CA PRO A 154 -16.56 22.71 -0.82
C PRO A 154 -15.86 23.76 0.06
N ALA A 155 -15.88 25.03 -0.37
CA ALA A 155 -15.11 26.12 0.26
C ALA A 155 -15.40 26.29 1.77
N ASN A 156 -16.65 26.09 2.19
CA ASN A 156 -17.09 26.17 3.58
C ASN A 156 -16.49 25.10 4.50
N LEU A 157 -15.97 24.00 3.94
CA LEU A 157 -15.37 22.89 4.71
C LEU A 157 -13.84 22.95 4.77
N ARG A 158 -13.20 23.86 4.02
CA ARG A 158 -11.74 23.89 3.89
C ARG A 158 -11.05 24.41 5.15
N PHE A 159 -11.63 25.42 5.80
CA PHE A 159 -10.91 26.18 6.82
C PHE A 159 -11.29 25.80 8.26
N ASN A 160 -12.41 25.10 8.46
CA ASN A 160 -12.85 24.69 9.79
C ASN A 160 -12.30 23.29 10.13
N MET A 161 -11.43 23.23 11.14
CA MET A 161 -10.80 22.01 11.62
C MET A 161 -11.66 21.24 12.63
N ASP A 162 -12.58 21.93 13.30
CA ASP A 162 -13.48 21.34 14.30
C ASP A 162 -14.69 20.66 13.64
N LEU A 163 -14.87 20.89 12.34
CA LEU A 163 -15.95 20.29 11.58
C LEU A 163 -15.72 18.79 11.39
N ASN A 164 -16.71 17.99 11.78
CA ASN A 164 -16.75 16.56 11.49
C ASN A 164 -17.08 16.36 10.00
N ILE A 165 -16.11 15.90 9.22
CA ILE A 165 -16.28 15.62 7.80
C ILE A 165 -16.76 14.19 7.62
N GLU A 166 -17.94 14.04 7.02
CA GLU A 166 -18.54 12.76 6.68
C GLU A 166 -18.35 12.45 5.19
N ALA A 167 -18.57 11.20 4.80
CA ALA A 167 -18.41 10.75 3.41
C ALA A 167 -19.24 11.58 2.43
N VAL A 168 -20.46 11.97 2.82
CA VAL A 168 -21.38 12.78 2.00
C VAL A 168 -20.88 14.20 1.72
N HIS A 169 -19.90 14.68 2.48
CA HIS A 169 -19.31 16.01 2.30
C HIS A 169 -18.14 16.01 1.30
N ILE A 170 -17.62 14.84 0.94
CA ILE A 170 -16.48 14.71 0.03
C ILE A 170 -17.05 14.50 -1.38
N PRO A 171 -16.72 15.36 -2.37
CA PRO A 171 -17.21 15.19 -3.72
C PRO A 171 -16.75 13.86 -4.33
N ASP A 172 -17.64 13.19 -5.06
CA ASP A 172 -17.37 11.93 -5.74
C ASP A 172 -16.11 11.98 -6.61
N ASN A 173 -15.91 13.07 -7.35
CA ASN A 173 -14.79 13.25 -8.26
C ASN A 173 -13.50 13.73 -7.58
N ALA A 174 -13.48 13.90 -6.25
CA ALA A 174 -12.32 14.35 -5.51
C ALA A 174 -11.15 13.40 -5.72
N LYS A 175 -10.01 13.94 -6.15
CA LYS A 175 -8.83 13.15 -6.47
C LYS A 175 -8.03 12.76 -5.23
N ILE A 176 -7.48 11.56 -5.25
CA ILE A 176 -6.54 11.11 -4.23
C ILE A 176 -5.21 11.85 -4.43
N LYS A 177 -4.73 12.49 -3.37
CA LYS A 177 -3.40 13.10 -3.30
C LYS A 177 -2.34 12.08 -2.90
N TYR A 178 -2.62 11.29 -1.87
CA TYR A 178 -1.72 10.24 -1.38
C TYR A 178 -2.46 8.95 -1.07
N PHE A 179 -1.82 7.82 -1.33
CA PHE A 179 -2.31 6.49 -1.03
C PHE A 179 -1.27 5.75 -0.20
N PHE A 180 -1.63 5.39 1.03
CA PHE A 180 -0.80 4.66 1.96
C PHE A 180 -1.36 3.29 2.29
N LEU A 181 -0.48 2.32 2.52
CA LEU A 181 -0.75 1.10 3.28
C LEU A 181 -0.09 1.22 4.65
N ASN A 182 -0.77 0.72 5.69
CA ASN A 182 -0.32 0.82 7.08
C ASN A 182 -0.33 -0.55 7.76
N TRP A 183 0.84 -1.05 8.10
CA TRP A 183 1.06 -2.33 8.77
C TRP A 183 1.46 -2.17 10.26
N SER A 184 1.30 -0.97 10.81
CA SER A 184 1.60 -0.64 12.22
C SER A 184 0.69 -1.32 13.25
N LYS A 185 -0.47 -1.85 12.86
CA LYS A 185 -1.47 -2.45 13.76
C LYS A 185 -1.50 -3.98 13.81
N LEU A 186 -0.37 -4.63 13.55
CA LEU A 186 -0.19 -6.08 13.70
C LEU A 186 0.88 -6.39 14.74
#